data_AF-A0A8B8ZZL4-F1
#
_entry.id   AF-A0A8B8ZZL4-F1
#
_cell.length_a   1.000
_cell.length_b   1.000
_cell.length_c   1.000
_cell.angle_alpha   90.00
_cell.angle_beta   90.00
_cell.angle_gamma   90.00
#
_symmetry.space_group_name_H-M   'P 1'
#
loop_
_entity.id
_entity.type
_entity.pdbx_description
1 polymer ?
#
loop_
_entity_poly.entity_id
_entity_poly.type
_entity_poly.pdbx_seq_one_letter_code
_entity_poly.pdbx_strand_id
1 'polypeptide(L)'
;MAGGTASGTGEEDKVDHYAVLGLSSGEEGASLSLKQIEKAYREQSRLRHPDKRPDDPNATADFQRLKSSFELLKDESRRREFDARLRARRDRALRDSALSAKRRKLAADLDERERAAAAAEEGKEDVFDPAEQAKRREKEVASQLKREKEAFQARKASEKTGPPSTSTPGKEKGEENGRTAMLDKERLLKVSWERDLGDYSAVKLRELFERFGAVEDVVIRTKGSKKRGSAIVVMSSKDAAVTATHSMSGSLSNPLLVLPLQAASNSSPARSAEPINPKLGNIVGAGFQDYEASIMKKLQKANEKRKNM
;
A
#
# COMPACT_ATOMS: atom_id res chain seq x y z
N MET A 1 -65.33 -0.32 -34.16
CA MET A 1 -64.69 -0.38 -32.84
C MET A 1 -63.71 -1.55 -32.84
N ALA A 2 -62.40 -1.29 -32.78
CA ALA A 2 -61.38 -2.34 -32.64
C ALA A 2 -60.24 -1.75 -31.80
N GLY A 3 -60.39 -1.81 -30.47
CA GLY A 3 -59.33 -1.46 -29.52
C GLY A 3 -58.57 -2.72 -29.14
N GLY A 4 -57.45 -2.99 -29.83
CA GLY A 4 -56.50 -4.02 -29.44
C GLY A 4 -55.55 -3.48 -28.39
N THR A 5 -55.72 -3.89 -27.14
CA THR A 5 -54.85 -3.56 -26.00
C THR A 5 -53.54 -4.35 -26.08
N ALA A 6 -52.54 -3.80 -26.78
CA ALA A 6 -51.15 -4.26 -26.71
C ALA A 6 -50.42 -3.49 -25.60
N SER A 7 -50.58 -3.91 -24.35
CA SER A 7 -49.82 -3.39 -23.21
C SER A 7 -49.74 -4.47 -22.13
N GLY A 8 -48.64 -5.24 -22.10
CA GLY A 8 -48.44 -6.25 -21.05
C GLY A 8 -47.23 -7.18 -21.20
N THR A 9 -46.65 -7.34 -22.39
CA THR A 9 -45.70 -8.43 -22.66
C THR A 9 -44.29 -8.25 -22.06
N GLY A 10 -43.90 -7.06 -21.60
CA GLY A 10 -42.52 -6.79 -21.17
C GLY A 10 -42.17 -7.19 -19.73
N GLU A 11 -43.16 -7.28 -18.83
CA GLU A 11 -42.97 -7.66 -17.41
C GLU A 11 -42.97 -9.18 -17.25
N GLU A 12 -43.84 -9.88 -17.99
CA GLU A 12 -43.93 -11.35 -18.02
C GLU A 12 -42.58 -11.98 -18.42
N ASP A 13 -41.89 -11.38 -19.39
CA ASP A 13 -40.58 -11.80 -19.89
C ASP A 13 -39.44 -11.79 -18.84
N LYS A 14 -39.58 -11.00 -17.76
CA LYS A 14 -38.55 -10.89 -16.71
C LYS A 14 -38.78 -11.89 -15.58
N VAL A 15 -39.98 -12.44 -15.50
CA VAL A 15 -40.38 -13.35 -14.44
C VAL A 15 -39.95 -14.76 -14.80
N ASP A 16 -39.31 -15.42 -13.85
CA ASP A 16 -39.01 -16.84 -13.96
C ASP A 16 -40.27 -17.67 -13.68
N HIS A 17 -40.97 -18.06 -14.75
CA HIS A 17 -42.22 -18.82 -14.66
C HIS A 17 -42.03 -20.20 -14.02
N TYR A 18 -40.88 -20.86 -14.22
CA TYR A 18 -40.59 -22.15 -13.58
C TYR A 18 -40.44 -21.97 -12.06
N ALA A 19 -39.71 -20.95 -11.63
CA ALA A 19 -39.55 -20.65 -10.21
C ALA A 19 -40.88 -20.28 -9.52
N VAL A 20 -41.81 -19.61 -10.22
CA VAL A 20 -43.15 -19.31 -9.68
C VAL A 20 -43.95 -20.58 -9.39
N LEU A 21 -43.81 -21.61 -10.24
CA LEU A 21 -44.41 -22.93 -10.03
C LEU A 21 -43.64 -23.80 -9.02
N GLY A 22 -42.51 -23.32 -8.49
CA GLY A 22 -41.65 -24.10 -7.59
C GLY A 22 -40.83 -25.17 -8.30
N LEU A 23 -40.58 -25.00 -9.60
CA LEU A 23 -39.78 -25.89 -10.44
C LEU A 23 -38.37 -25.32 -10.64
N SER A 24 -37.41 -26.17 -11.04
CA SER A 24 -36.07 -25.72 -11.38
C SER A 24 -36.09 -24.84 -12.64
N SER A 25 -35.26 -23.79 -12.63
CA SER A 25 -35.18 -22.82 -13.71
C SER A 25 -34.16 -23.21 -14.77
N GLY A 26 -34.24 -22.59 -15.94
CA GLY A 26 -33.27 -22.75 -17.02
C GLY A 26 -33.42 -24.07 -17.78
N GLU A 27 -32.31 -24.77 -18.00
CA GLU A 27 -32.26 -25.98 -18.84
C GLU A 27 -33.02 -27.16 -18.22
N GLU A 28 -32.98 -27.26 -16.88
CA GLU A 28 -33.75 -28.28 -16.16
C GLU A 28 -35.26 -28.01 -16.27
N GLY A 29 -35.68 -26.75 -16.14
CA GLY A 29 -37.08 -26.35 -16.35
C GLY A 29 -37.58 -26.62 -17.75
N ALA A 30 -36.77 -26.37 -18.77
CA ALA A 30 -37.07 -26.67 -20.17
C ALA A 30 -37.22 -28.19 -20.45
N SER A 31 -36.60 -29.04 -19.63
CA SER A 31 -36.70 -30.50 -19.77
C SER A 31 -37.97 -31.10 -19.15
N LEU A 32 -38.72 -30.33 -18.35
CA LEU A 32 -39.90 -30.83 -17.64
C LEU A 32 -41.06 -31.15 -18.59
N SER A 33 -41.79 -32.22 -18.28
CA SER A 33 -43.01 -32.57 -19.02
C SER A 33 -44.19 -31.70 -18.57
N LEU A 34 -45.15 -31.46 -19.47
CA LEU A 34 -46.40 -30.77 -19.15
C LEU A 34 -47.12 -31.38 -17.93
N LYS A 35 -47.07 -32.71 -17.76
CA LYS A 35 -47.64 -33.39 -16.59
C LYS A 35 -47.01 -32.95 -15.26
N GLN A 36 -45.70 -32.71 -15.25
CA GLN A 36 -44.98 -32.25 -14.06
C GLN A 36 -45.33 -30.79 -13.76
N ILE A 37 -45.45 -29.97 -14.80
CA ILE A 37 -45.87 -28.56 -14.71
C ILE A 37 -47.30 -28.45 -14.16
N GLU A 38 -48.24 -29.26 -14.66
CA GLU A 38 -49.61 -29.32 -14.16
C GLU A 38 -49.68 -29.78 -12.70
N LYS A 39 -48.88 -30.80 -12.33
CA LYS A 39 -48.81 -31.27 -10.95
C LYS A 39 -48.33 -30.16 -10.02
N ALA A 40 -47.24 -29.49 -10.36
CA ALA A 40 -46.68 -28.40 -9.59
C ALA A 40 -47.66 -27.22 -9.48
N TYR A 41 -48.34 -26.86 -10.56
CA TYR A 41 -49.39 -25.83 -10.53
C TYR A 41 -50.53 -26.18 -9.57
N ARG A 42 -51.02 -27.43 -9.57
CA ARG A 42 -52.08 -27.86 -8.64
C ARG A 42 -51.63 -27.79 -7.19
N GLU A 43 -50.39 -28.18 -6.90
CA GLU A 43 -49.80 -28.11 -5.55
C GLU A 43 -49.65 -26.64 -5.10
N GLN A 44 -49.04 -25.79 -5.92
CA GLN A 44 -48.86 -24.36 -5.61
C GLN A 44 -50.19 -23.60 -5.53
N SER A 45 -51.16 -23.93 -6.39
CA SER A 45 -52.49 -23.32 -6.39
C SER A 45 -53.20 -23.58 -5.07
N ARG A 46 -53.12 -24.80 -4.53
CA ARG A 46 -53.71 -25.15 -3.22
C ARG A 46 -53.03 -24.48 -2.05
N LEU A 47 -51.77 -24.08 -2.17
CA LEU A 47 -50.99 -23.39 -1.14
C LEU A 47 -51.22 -21.88 -1.17
N ARG A 48 -51.30 -21.29 -2.36
CA ARG A 48 -51.39 -19.84 -2.58
C ARG A 48 -52.81 -19.33 -2.85
N HIS A 49 -53.83 -20.17 -2.72
CA HIS A 49 -55.21 -19.78 -2.98
C HIS A 49 -55.67 -18.68 -2.01
N PRO A 50 -56.33 -17.60 -2.49
CA PRO A 50 -56.76 -16.49 -1.63
C PRO A 50 -57.74 -16.91 -0.54
N ASP A 51 -58.59 -17.92 -0.80
CA ASP A 51 -59.50 -18.51 0.20
C ASP A 51 -58.81 -19.05 1.46
N LYS A 52 -57.56 -19.53 1.32
CA LYS A 52 -56.76 -20.04 2.45
C LYS A 52 -55.84 -18.99 3.07
N ARG A 53 -55.69 -17.83 2.41
CA ARG A 53 -54.85 -16.71 2.84
C ARG A 53 -55.68 -15.42 2.85
N PRO A 54 -56.80 -15.35 3.58
CA PRO A 54 -57.66 -14.16 3.60
C PRO A 54 -56.96 -12.94 4.22
N ASP A 55 -55.99 -13.16 5.10
CA ASP A 55 -55.26 -12.10 5.81
C ASP A 55 -54.13 -11.47 4.98
N ASP A 56 -53.76 -12.07 3.83
CA ASP A 56 -52.65 -11.59 3.01
C ASP A 56 -53.15 -10.76 1.82
N PRO A 57 -52.87 -9.44 1.78
CA PRO A 57 -53.31 -8.59 0.68
C PRO A 57 -52.67 -8.97 -0.66
N ASN A 58 -51.56 -9.70 -0.66
CA ASN A 58 -50.86 -10.15 -1.87
C ASN A 58 -51.34 -11.52 -2.37
N ALA A 59 -52.21 -12.23 -1.65
CA ALA A 59 -52.63 -13.58 -2.03
C ALA A 59 -53.28 -13.63 -3.44
N THR A 60 -54.08 -12.61 -3.76
CA THR A 60 -54.70 -12.48 -5.09
C THR A 60 -53.67 -12.25 -6.18
N ALA A 61 -52.68 -11.38 -5.94
CA ALA A 61 -51.63 -11.08 -6.92
C ALA A 61 -50.71 -12.28 -7.14
N ASP A 62 -50.33 -13.00 -6.07
CA ASP A 62 -49.56 -14.23 -6.12
C ASP A 62 -50.27 -15.30 -6.95
N PHE A 63 -51.58 -15.47 -6.74
CA PHE A 63 -52.39 -16.43 -7.47
C PHE A 63 -52.53 -16.07 -8.95
N GLN A 64 -52.72 -14.78 -9.26
CA GLN A 64 -52.72 -14.30 -10.64
C GLN A 64 -51.38 -14.56 -11.34
N ARG A 65 -50.26 -14.32 -10.66
CA ARG A 65 -48.91 -14.59 -11.18
C ARG A 65 -48.66 -16.09 -11.38
N LEU A 66 -49.15 -16.93 -10.48
CA LEU A 66 -49.08 -18.39 -10.62
C LEU A 66 -49.89 -18.86 -11.84
N LYS A 67 -51.09 -18.32 -12.00
CA LYS A 67 -51.97 -18.63 -13.14
C LYS A 67 -51.36 -18.19 -14.48
N SER A 68 -50.86 -16.97 -14.58
CA SER A 68 -50.22 -16.47 -15.81
C SER A 68 -48.98 -17.29 -16.18
N SER A 69 -48.17 -17.66 -15.18
CA SER A 69 -46.99 -18.52 -15.40
C SER A 69 -47.37 -19.91 -15.90
N PHE A 70 -48.45 -20.50 -15.37
CA PHE A 70 -48.95 -21.78 -15.87
C PHE A 70 -49.53 -21.68 -17.29
N GLU A 71 -50.27 -20.61 -17.61
CA GLU A 71 -50.82 -20.40 -18.95
C GLU A 71 -49.72 -20.27 -20.02
N LEU A 72 -48.61 -19.61 -19.69
CA LEU A 72 -47.46 -19.51 -20.60
C LEU A 72 -46.75 -20.85 -20.77
N LEU A 73 -46.51 -21.59 -19.69
CA LEU A 73 -45.81 -22.87 -19.72
C LEU A 73 -46.65 -24.02 -20.30
N LYS A 74 -47.98 -23.89 -20.28
CA LYS A 74 -48.92 -24.86 -20.86
C LYS A 74 -48.89 -24.83 -22.39
N ASP A 75 -48.70 -23.66 -22.99
CA ASP A 75 -48.60 -23.51 -24.44
C ASP A 75 -47.17 -23.82 -24.90
N GLU A 76 -47.01 -24.87 -25.69
CA GLU A 76 -45.71 -25.33 -26.19
C GLU A 76 -44.99 -24.27 -27.03
N SER A 77 -45.75 -23.48 -27.82
CA SER A 77 -45.18 -22.41 -28.64
C SER A 77 -44.61 -21.30 -27.76
N ARG A 78 -45.40 -20.82 -26.80
CA ARG A 78 -44.98 -19.74 -25.87
C ARG A 78 -43.84 -20.20 -24.96
N ARG A 79 -43.88 -21.46 -24.49
CA ARG A 79 -42.81 -22.08 -23.72
C ARG A 79 -41.50 -22.12 -24.52
N ARG A 80 -41.56 -22.53 -25.80
CA ARG A 80 -40.37 -22.59 -26.65
C ARG A 80 -39.74 -21.21 -26.86
N GLU A 81 -40.55 -20.18 -27.08
CA GLU A 81 -40.07 -18.80 -27.23
C GLU A 81 -39.42 -18.29 -25.94
N PHE A 82 -40.06 -18.54 -24.79
CA PHE A 82 -39.53 -18.20 -23.47
C PHE A 82 -38.19 -18.90 -23.20
N ASP A 83 -38.12 -20.21 -23.43
CA ASP A 83 -36.90 -21.00 -23.26
C ASP A 83 -35.78 -20.54 -24.22
N ALA A 84 -36.12 -20.21 -25.47
CA ALA A 84 -35.17 -19.67 -26.44
C ALA A 84 -34.60 -18.32 -25.98
N ARG A 85 -35.45 -17.44 -25.43
CA ARG A 85 -35.03 -16.15 -24.89
C ARG A 85 -34.16 -16.30 -23.65
N LEU A 86 -34.48 -17.23 -22.74
CA LEU A 86 -33.66 -17.57 -21.58
C LEU A 86 -32.26 -18.03 -22.00
N ARG A 87 -32.18 -18.95 -22.99
CA ARG A 87 -30.89 -19.40 -23.56
C ARG A 87 -30.11 -18.24 -24.18
N ALA A 88 -30.77 -17.42 -25.01
CA ALA A 88 -30.12 -16.27 -25.65
C ALA A 88 -29.57 -15.26 -24.62
N ARG A 89 -30.29 -15.03 -23.52
CA ARG A 89 -29.84 -14.17 -22.42
C ARG A 89 -28.62 -14.76 -21.71
N ARG A 90 -28.63 -16.06 -21.42
CA ARG A 90 -27.48 -16.78 -20.83
C ARG A 90 -26.27 -16.71 -21.75
N ASP A 91 -26.44 -17.00 -23.03
CA ASP A 91 -25.36 -16.97 -24.03
C ASP A 91 -24.76 -15.57 -24.19
N ARG A 92 -25.61 -14.53 -24.19
CA ARG A 92 -25.15 -13.15 -24.21
C ARG A 92 -24.31 -12.83 -22.98
N ALA A 93 -24.77 -13.18 -21.78
CA ALA A 93 -24.01 -12.97 -20.55
C ALA A 93 -22.66 -13.72 -20.54
N LEU A 94 -22.62 -14.95 -21.07
CA LEU A 94 -21.39 -15.72 -21.22
C LEU A 94 -20.43 -15.06 -22.23
N ARG A 95 -20.94 -14.56 -23.36
CA ARG A 95 -20.11 -13.83 -24.34
C ARG A 95 -19.57 -12.54 -23.74
N ASP A 96 -20.39 -11.76 -23.06
CA ASP A 96 -19.98 -10.49 -22.47
C ASP A 96 -18.93 -10.70 -21.36
N SER A 97 -19.13 -11.70 -20.51
CA SER A 97 -18.13 -12.07 -19.50
C SER A 97 -16.83 -12.56 -20.13
N ALA A 98 -16.90 -13.38 -21.18
CA ALA A 98 -15.71 -13.83 -21.92
C ALA A 98 -14.97 -12.67 -22.62
N LEU A 99 -15.68 -11.72 -23.21
CA LEU A 99 -15.10 -10.52 -23.80
C LEU A 99 -14.44 -9.64 -22.74
N SER A 100 -15.07 -9.48 -21.57
CA SER A 100 -14.48 -8.73 -20.45
C SER A 100 -13.21 -9.40 -19.92
N ALA A 101 -13.18 -10.74 -19.85
CA ALA A 101 -12.01 -11.50 -19.45
C ALA A 101 -10.87 -11.37 -20.48
N LYS A 102 -11.19 -11.43 -21.78
CA LYS A 102 -10.21 -11.19 -22.86
C LYS A 102 -9.63 -9.78 -22.80
N ARG A 103 -10.46 -8.75 -22.59
CA ARG A 103 -10.00 -7.35 -22.43
C ARG A 103 -9.07 -7.20 -21.23
N ARG A 104 -9.42 -7.79 -20.08
CA ARG A 104 -8.55 -7.79 -18.89
C ARG A 104 -7.22 -8.49 -19.14
N LYS A 105 -7.22 -9.63 -19.84
CA LYS A 105 -6.00 -10.34 -20.20
C LYS A 105 -5.11 -9.51 -21.13
N LEU A 106 -5.70 -8.86 -22.13
CA LEU A 106 -4.97 -7.99 -23.04
C LEU A 106 -4.37 -6.78 -22.31
N ALA A 107 -5.13 -6.15 -21.41
CA ALA A 107 -4.63 -5.05 -20.59
C ALA A 107 -3.46 -5.50 -19.70
N ALA A 108 -3.56 -6.66 -19.06
CA ALA A 108 -2.48 -7.21 -18.25
C ALA A 108 -1.22 -7.55 -19.08
N ASP A 109 -1.38 -8.09 -20.29
CA ASP A 109 -0.27 -8.37 -21.21
C ASP A 109 0.43 -7.08 -21.66
N LEU A 110 -0.34 -6.01 -21.93
CA LEU A 110 0.21 -4.68 -22.25
C LEU A 110 0.96 -4.09 -21.05
N ASP A 111 0.36 -4.08 -19.86
CA ASP A 111 0.99 -3.59 -18.63
C ASP A 111 2.29 -4.34 -18.30
N GLU A 112 2.33 -5.65 -18.56
CA GLU A 112 3.53 -6.47 -18.37
C GLU A 112 4.63 -6.12 -19.37
N ARG A 113 4.29 -5.93 -20.65
CA ARG A 113 5.25 -5.47 -21.66
C ARG A 113 5.76 -4.07 -21.35
N GLU A 114 4.90 -3.16 -20.92
CA GLU A 114 5.29 -1.81 -20.53
C GLU A 114 6.22 -1.84 -19.32
N ARG A 115 5.94 -2.68 -18.31
CA ARG A 115 6.83 -2.86 -17.16
C ARG A 115 8.16 -3.51 -17.54
N ALA A 116 8.15 -4.50 -18.42
CA ALA A 116 9.37 -5.16 -18.90
C ALA A 116 10.23 -4.21 -19.76
N ALA A 117 9.59 -3.40 -20.61
CA ALA A 117 10.26 -2.36 -21.37
C ALA A 117 10.82 -1.27 -20.44
N ALA A 118 10.04 -0.81 -19.45
CA ALA A 118 10.50 0.14 -18.44
C ALA A 118 11.68 -0.42 -17.63
N ALA A 119 11.63 -1.69 -17.20
CA ALA A 119 12.74 -2.33 -16.50
C ALA A 119 13.98 -2.53 -17.40
N ALA A 120 13.79 -2.79 -18.69
CA ALA A 120 14.88 -2.88 -19.66
C ALA A 120 15.50 -1.51 -19.96
N GLU A 121 14.71 -0.44 -19.90
CA GLU A 121 15.18 0.94 -20.02
C GLU A 121 15.79 1.46 -18.70
N GLU A 122 15.28 1.08 -17.52
CA GLU A 122 15.92 1.30 -16.21
C GLU A 122 17.24 0.53 -16.10
N GLY A 123 17.35 -0.64 -16.73
CA GLY A 123 18.63 -1.34 -16.89
C GLY A 123 19.60 -0.68 -17.88
N LYS A 124 19.14 0.33 -18.64
CA LYS A 124 19.95 1.18 -19.52
C LYS A 124 20.10 2.61 -18.99
N GLU A 125 19.43 3.00 -17.90
CA GLU A 125 19.69 4.27 -17.23
C GLU A 125 21.13 4.25 -16.73
N ASP A 126 21.96 5.05 -17.41
CA ASP A 126 23.35 5.38 -17.16
C ASP A 126 24.08 4.41 -16.21
N VAL A 127 24.88 3.53 -16.81
CA VAL A 127 26.16 3.18 -16.20
C VAL A 127 26.94 4.48 -16.07
N PHE A 128 26.60 5.26 -15.05
CA PHE A 128 27.47 6.26 -14.50
C PHE A 128 28.62 5.43 -13.92
N ASP A 129 29.64 5.17 -14.76
CA ASP A 129 30.82 4.44 -14.35
C ASP A 129 31.39 5.20 -13.14
N PRO A 130 31.37 4.63 -11.91
CA PRO A 130 31.85 5.32 -10.72
C PRO A 130 33.29 5.83 -10.90
N ALA A 131 34.06 5.18 -11.78
CA ALA A 131 35.40 5.59 -12.17
C ALA A 131 35.41 6.91 -12.97
N GLU A 132 34.39 7.20 -13.79
CA GLU A 132 34.30 8.46 -14.53
C GLU A 132 33.95 9.64 -13.61
N GLN A 133 33.07 9.46 -12.61
CA GLN A 133 32.81 10.51 -11.59
C GLN A 133 34.05 10.74 -10.75
N ALA A 134 34.74 9.66 -10.35
CA ALA A 134 35.97 9.75 -9.59
C ALA A 134 37.03 10.55 -10.36
N LYS A 135 37.23 10.26 -11.66
CA LYS A 135 38.15 11.03 -12.52
C LYS A 135 37.75 12.48 -12.69
N ARG A 136 36.45 12.78 -12.84
CA ARG A 136 35.97 14.17 -12.95
C ARG A 136 36.20 14.95 -11.66
N ARG A 137 35.89 14.35 -10.50
CA ARG A 137 36.13 14.93 -9.17
C ARG A 137 37.63 15.10 -8.89
N GLU A 138 38.45 14.12 -9.23
CA GLU A 138 39.92 14.21 -9.11
C GLU A 138 40.48 15.33 -9.98
N LYS A 139 39.98 15.49 -11.21
CA LYS A 139 40.42 16.55 -12.13
C LYS A 139 40.02 17.94 -11.63
N GLU A 140 38.83 18.10 -11.06
CA GLU A 140 38.39 19.35 -10.44
C GLU A 140 39.25 19.70 -9.23
N VAL A 141 39.46 18.74 -8.31
CA VAL A 141 40.32 18.92 -7.13
C VAL A 141 41.77 19.23 -7.54
N ALA A 142 42.31 18.54 -8.55
CA ALA A 142 43.66 18.80 -9.07
C ALA A 142 43.77 20.20 -9.69
N SER A 143 42.74 20.67 -10.41
CA SER A 143 42.72 22.01 -10.99
C SER A 143 42.68 23.11 -9.92
N GLN A 144 41.92 22.88 -8.83
CA GLN A 144 41.87 23.80 -7.69
C GLN A 144 43.21 23.85 -6.96
N LEU A 145 43.81 22.70 -6.65
CA LEU A 145 45.12 22.64 -6.02
C LEU A 145 46.21 23.30 -6.88
N LYS A 146 46.16 23.13 -8.20
CA LYS A 146 47.10 23.77 -9.12
C LYS A 146 46.95 25.29 -9.08
N ARG A 147 45.72 25.79 -9.14
CA ARG A 147 45.42 27.22 -9.07
C ARG A 147 45.84 27.82 -7.73
N GLU A 148 45.61 27.13 -6.62
CA GLU A 148 46.07 27.55 -5.29
C GLU A 148 47.59 27.58 -5.20
N LYS A 149 48.29 26.58 -5.75
CA LYS A 149 49.76 26.56 -5.79
C LYS A 149 50.34 27.70 -6.63
N GLU A 150 49.76 27.98 -7.80
CA GLU A 150 50.16 29.10 -8.64
C GLU A 150 49.89 30.44 -7.95
N ALA A 151 48.73 30.61 -7.31
CA ALA A 151 48.41 31.81 -6.54
C ALA A 151 49.35 31.99 -5.32
N PHE A 152 49.69 30.90 -4.64
CA PHE A 152 50.63 30.90 -3.52
C PHE A 152 52.06 31.25 -3.98
N GLN A 153 52.51 30.68 -5.11
CA GLN A 153 53.80 31.04 -5.68
C GLN A 153 53.85 32.48 -6.19
N ALA A 154 52.77 32.99 -6.79
CA ALA A 154 52.66 34.38 -7.21
C ALA A 154 52.70 35.35 -6.01
N ARG A 155 52.01 35.02 -4.90
CA ARG A 155 52.11 35.78 -3.65
C ARG A 155 53.52 35.74 -3.07
N LYS A 156 54.16 34.58 -3.04
CA LYS A 156 55.54 34.42 -2.53
C LYS A 156 56.59 35.11 -3.41
N ALA A 157 56.36 35.20 -4.72
CA ALA A 157 57.18 35.96 -5.65
C ALA A 157 57.02 37.47 -5.45
N SER A 158 55.78 37.93 -5.22
CA SER A 158 55.49 39.32 -4.83
C SER A 158 56.05 39.70 -3.46
N GLU A 159 56.18 38.75 -2.54
CA GLU A 159 56.72 38.98 -1.18
C GLU A 159 58.27 39.09 -1.16
N LYS A 160 58.96 38.69 -2.24
CA LYS A 160 60.41 38.86 -2.39
C LYS A 160 60.84 40.22 -2.95
N THR A 161 59.92 41.07 -3.36
CA THR A 161 60.21 42.40 -3.94
C THR A 161 59.29 43.48 -3.34
N GLY A 162 59.59 43.94 -2.13
CA GLY A 162 58.95 45.11 -1.53
C GLY A 162 59.66 45.58 -0.23
N PRO A 163 59.91 46.89 -0.03
CA PRO A 163 60.61 47.42 1.15
C PRO A 163 59.65 47.63 2.36
N PRO A 164 60.18 47.88 3.58
CA PRO A 164 59.45 47.67 4.82
C PRO A 164 58.63 48.89 5.23
N SER A 165 57.44 48.67 5.79
CA SER A 165 56.74 49.67 6.58
C SER A 165 55.86 49.02 7.66
N THR A 166 56.17 49.45 8.86
CA THR A 166 55.62 49.16 10.17
C THR A 166 54.21 49.71 10.38
N SER A 167 53.31 48.94 11.01
CA SER A 167 52.63 49.27 12.29
C SER A 167 51.35 48.43 12.49
N THR A 168 51.36 47.69 13.60
CA THR A 168 50.29 46.97 14.31
C THR A 168 49.31 47.96 14.99
N PRO A 169 48.33 47.54 15.83
CA PRO A 169 47.43 46.37 15.85
C PRO A 169 45.93 46.77 16.06
N GLY A 170 44.99 45.87 15.78
CA GLY A 170 43.58 46.04 16.14
C GLY A 170 42.88 44.70 16.26
N LYS A 171 42.86 44.18 17.49
CA LYS A 171 42.27 42.92 17.93
C LYS A 171 40.92 43.27 18.53
N GLU A 172 39.84 42.69 18.04
CA GLU A 172 38.74 42.31 18.92
C GLU A 172 37.92 41.16 18.33
N LYS A 173 37.95 40.06 19.07
CA LYS A 173 37.11 38.88 18.91
C LYS A 173 35.69 39.24 19.35
N GLY A 174 34.72 38.70 18.64
CA GLY A 174 33.33 38.57 19.10
C GLY A 174 32.71 37.31 18.51
N GLU A 175 33.24 36.15 18.92
CA GLU A 175 32.53 34.86 18.86
C GLU A 175 31.47 34.85 19.96
N GLU A 176 30.19 34.72 19.59
CA GLU A 176 29.03 34.14 20.33
C GLU A 176 27.77 34.69 19.64
N ASN A 177 26.86 33.91 19.05
CA ASN A 177 26.19 32.77 19.64
C ASN A 177 25.66 31.83 18.52
N GLY A 178 26.55 31.01 17.96
CA GLY A 178 26.20 29.87 17.10
C GLY A 178 26.03 28.58 17.89
N ARG A 179 25.46 28.65 19.11
CA ARG A 179 25.52 27.58 20.12
C ARG A 179 24.16 27.11 20.65
N THR A 180 23.06 27.38 19.94
CA THR A 180 21.71 26.87 20.28
C THR A 180 21.23 25.72 19.37
N ALA A 181 21.82 25.51 18.19
CA ALA A 181 21.28 24.53 17.23
C ALA A 181 21.62 23.04 17.50
N MET A 182 22.50 22.75 18.46
CA MET A 182 22.93 21.36 18.75
C MET A 182 22.17 20.73 19.94
N LEU A 183 21.56 21.52 20.80
CA LEU A 183 20.88 21.06 22.03
C LEU A 183 19.41 20.67 21.80
N ASP A 184 18.79 21.12 20.71
CA ASP A 184 17.35 20.90 20.52
C ASP A 184 17.02 19.55 19.88
N LYS A 185 17.95 18.88 19.19
CA LYS A 185 17.66 17.62 18.47
C LYS A 185 17.20 16.48 19.40
N GLU A 186 17.63 16.49 20.66
CA GLU A 186 17.22 15.51 21.67
C GLU A 186 15.81 15.76 22.21
N ARG A 187 15.27 16.97 21.98
CA ARG A 187 13.92 17.38 22.33
C ARG A 187 12.93 17.18 21.18
N LEU A 188 13.43 16.78 20.01
CA LEU A 188 12.65 16.58 18.79
C LEU A 188 12.21 15.12 18.64
N LEU A 189 10.89 14.95 18.53
CA LEU A 189 10.25 13.69 18.23
C LEU A 189 9.72 13.70 16.80
N LYS A 190 10.05 12.65 16.05
CA LYS A 190 9.43 12.39 14.77
C LYS A 190 8.21 11.49 14.99
N VAL A 191 7.04 12.02 14.68
CA VAL A 191 5.76 11.31 14.81
C VAL A 191 5.24 10.96 13.43
N SER A 192 4.86 9.71 13.20
CA SER A 192 4.28 9.25 11.94
C SER A 192 2.98 8.49 12.18
N TRP A 193 2.02 8.66 11.27
CA TRP A 193 0.72 7.98 11.30
C TRP A 193 0.23 7.63 9.89
N GLU A 194 -0.77 6.76 9.82
CA GLU A 194 -1.45 6.41 8.58
C GLU A 194 -2.59 7.40 8.31
N ARG A 195 -2.65 8.00 7.12
CA ARG A 195 -3.69 9.02 6.81
C ARG A 195 -5.05 8.39 6.48
N ASP A 196 -5.03 7.15 6.00
CA ASP A 196 -6.23 6.43 5.55
C ASP A 196 -7.20 6.13 6.70
N LEU A 197 -6.71 6.14 7.95
CA LEU A 197 -7.49 5.89 9.16
C LEU A 197 -7.84 7.17 9.95
N GLY A 198 -7.58 8.34 9.37
CA GLY A 198 -7.90 9.66 9.94
C GLY A 198 -6.68 10.58 10.05
N ASP A 199 -6.90 11.88 9.82
CA ASP A 199 -5.86 12.90 9.91
C ASP A 199 -5.61 13.33 11.38
N TYR A 200 -4.35 13.36 11.78
CA TYR A 200 -3.94 14.02 13.03
C TYR A 200 -3.65 15.49 12.77
N SER A 201 -4.42 16.37 13.41
CA SER A 201 -4.19 17.81 13.40
C SER A 201 -3.11 18.20 14.41
N ALA A 202 -2.50 19.38 14.23
CA ALA A 202 -1.45 19.86 15.13
C ALA A 202 -1.99 20.08 16.56
N VAL A 203 -3.28 20.40 16.69
CA VAL A 203 -3.96 20.55 17.99
C VAL A 203 -4.08 19.21 18.71
N LYS A 204 -4.51 18.16 18.00
CA LYS A 204 -4.66 16.81 18.55
C LYS A 204 -3.31 16.20 18.96
N LEU A 205 -2.26 16.48 18.18
CA LEU A 205 -0.89 16.08 18.56
C LEU A 205 -0.42 16.83 19.81
N ARG A 206 -0.65 18.14 19.92
CA ARG A 206 -0.30 18.89 21.14
C ARG A 206 -0.98 18.30 22.39
N GLU A 207 -2.28 18.07 22.34
CA GLU A 207 -3.04 17.50 23.46
C GLU A 207 -2.52 16.12 23.89
N LEU A 208 -2.13 15.29 22.92
CA LEU A 208 -1.61 13.95 23.20
C LEU A 208 -0.22 13.98 23.82
N PHE A 209 0.65 14.89 23.35
CA PHE A 209 2.03 15.02 23.86
C PHE A 209 2.12 15.84 25.15
N GLU A 210 1.14 16.70 25.44
CA GLU A 210 1.05 17.46 26.68
C GLU A 210 1.02 16.56 27.93
N ARG A 211 0.50 15.33 27.79
CA ARG A 211 0.52 14.32 28.87
C ARG A 211 1.93 13.91 29.29
N PHE A 212 2.91 14.02 28.40
CA PHE A 212 4.30 13.64 28.64
C PHE A 212 5.19 14.85 28.98
N GLY A 213 4.74 16.07 28.67
CA GLY A 213 5.39 17.33 29.00
C GLY A 213 4.93 18.47 28.12
N ALA A 214 5.26 19.71 28.48
CA ALA A 214 4.87 20.88 27.69
C ALA A 214 5.47 20.81 26.27
N VAL A 215 4.62 21.02 25.26
CA VAL A 215 5.00 20.98 23.84
C VAL A 215 5.31 22.40 23.37
N GLU A 216 6.51 22.65 22.88
CA GLU A 216 6.91 23.98 22.36
C GLU A 216 6.37 24.21 20.95
N ASP A 217 6.52 23.22 20.06
CA ASP A 217 6.03 23.34 18.70
C ASP A 217 5.66 21.99 18.06
N VAL A 218 4.74 22.03 17.09
CA VAL A 218 4.31 20.89 16.28
C VAL A 218 4.25 21.29 14.83
N VAL A 219 5.17 20.73 14.03
CA VAL A 219 5.30 20.99 12.59
C VAL A 219 4.85 19.76 11.82
N ILE A 220 3.70 19.86 11.13
CA ILE A 220 3.22 18.80 10.24
C ILE A 220 3.92 18.91 8.89
N ARG A 221 4.61 17.85 8.46
CA ARG A 221 5.22 17.76 7.14
C ARG A 221 4.18 17.25 6.14
N THR A 222 3.58 18.18 5.39
CA THR A 222 2.62 17.87 4.32
C THR A 222 3.28 17.42 3.01
N LYS A 223 4.60 17.58 2.87
CA LYS A 223 5.40 17.21 1.68
C LYS A 223 5.85 15.74 1.66
N GLY A 224 5.02 14.83 2.17
CA GLY A 224 5.33 13.39 2.34
C GLY A 224 4.49 12.47 1.44
N SER A 225 4.62 11.15 1.66
CA SER A 225 3.85 10.12 0.96
C SER A 225 2.34 10.32 1.13
N LYS A 226 1.54 10.11 0.06
CA LYS A 226 0.07 10.26 0.10
C LYS A 226 -0.61 9.40 1.18
N LYS A 227 0.02 8.27 1.56
CA LYS A 227 -0.54 7.29 2.49
C LYS A 227 -0.19 7.55 3.97
N ARG A 228 0.84 8.35 4.27
CA ARG A 228 1.32 8.55 5.66
C ARG A 228 1.58 10.01 5.99
N GLY A 229 1.11 10.40 7.17
CA GLY A 229 1.34 11.71 7.76
C GLY A 229 2.60 11.67 8.61
N SER A 230 3.39 12.74 8.58
CA SER A 230 4.53 12.88 9.49
C SER A 230 4.55 14.26 10.09
N ALA A 231 4.86 14.34 11.38
CA ALA A 231 5.07 15.57 12.11
C ALA A 231 6.37 15.52 12.89
N ILE A 232 6.89 16.69 13.21
CA ILE A 232 7.95 16.89 14.19
C ILE A 232 7.31 17.60 15.38
N VAL A 233 7.49 17.02 16.56
CA VAL A 233 7.04 17.58 17.83
C VAL A 233 8.28 17.98 18.61
N VAL A 234 8.35 19.23 19.05
CA VAL A 234 9.41 19.77 19.90
C VAL A 234 8.89 19.81 21.33
N MET A 235 9.50 19.03 22.22
CA MET A 235 9.19 19.00 23.65
C MET A 235 10.03 20.06 24.38
N SER A 236 9.51 20.63 25.48
CA SER A 236 10.28 21.57 26.31
C SER A 236 11.42 20.91 27.09
N SER A 237 11.33 19.59 27.33
CA SER A 237 12.30 18.81 28.10
C SER A 237 12.75 17.54 27.37
N LYS A 238 14.03 17.18 27.54
CA LYS A 238 14.61 15.92 27.03
C LYS A 238 13.95 14.71 27.67
N ASP A 239 13.65 14.78 28.96
CA ASP A 239 13.04 13.67 29.71
C ASP A 239 11.59 13.40 29.26
N ALA A 240 10.87 14.48 28.90
CA ALA A 240 9.55 14.41 28.30
C ALA A 240 9.60 13.74 26.91
N ALA A 241 10.63 14.03 26.11
CA ALA A 241 10.82 13.38 24.81
C ALA A 241 11.09 11.87 24.95
N VAL A 242 11.95 11.47 25.89
CA VAL A 242 12.24 10.05 26.17
C VAL A 242 10.98 9.32 26.68
N THR A 243 10.25 9.91 27.61
CA THR A 243 9.01 9.33 28.15
C THR A 243 7.96 9.13 27.06
N ALA A 244 7.80 10.11 26.17
CA ALA A 244 6.89 10.03 25.03
C ALA A 244 7.29 8.96 23.99
N THR A 245 8.58 8.64 23.85
CA THR A 245 9.02 7.53 22.98
C THR A 245 8.73 6.15 23.55
N HIS A 246 8.76 5.99 24.87
CA HIS A 246 8.51 4.71 25.53
C HIS A 246 7.03 4.42 25.78
N SER A 247 6.15 5.42 25.64
CA SER A 247 4.72 5.28 25.82
C SER A 247 3.98 5.23 24.47
N MET A 248 3.16 4.19 24.26
CA MET A 248 2.32 4.08 23.07
C MET A 248 1.35 5.26 23.02
N SER A 249 1.56 6.15 22.06
CA SER A 249 0.76 7.37 21.87
C SER A 249 -0.10 7.19 20.63
N GLY A 250 -1.40 7.48 20.70
CA GLY A 250 -2.31 7.47 19.55
C GLY A 250 -3.74 7.09 19.90
N SER A 251 -4.66 7.23 18.94
CA SER A 251 -6.01 6.67 19.04
C SER A 251 -5.94 5.14 18.88
N LEU A 252 -6.76 4.39 19.62
CA LEU A 252 -6.83 2.92 19.53
C LEU A 252 -7.10 2.42 18.09
N SER A 253 -7.70 3.27 17.24
CA SER A 253 -7.97 2.99 15.83
C SER A 253 -6.81 3.32 14.87
N ASN A 254 -5.81 4.10 15.30
CA ASN A 254 -4.67 4.51 14.47
C ASN A 254 -3.46 4.84 15.37
N PRO A 255 -2.58 3.88 15.69
CA PRO A 255 -1.45 4.10 16.59
C PRO A 255 -0.43 5.06 15.98
N LEU A 256 0.10 6.00 16.77
CA LEU A 256 1.19 6.86 16.31
C LEU A 256 2.53 6.16 16.56
N LEU A 257 3.42 6.27 15.59
CA LEU A 257 4.82 5.87 15.74
C LEU A 257 5.62 7.10 16.16
N VAL A 258 6.15 7.07 17.38
CA VAL A 258 6.99 8.14 17.94
C VAL A 258 8.44 7.65 17.97
N LEU A 259 9.32 8.33 17.25
CA LEU A 259 10.74 8.01 17.19
C LEU A 259 11.57 9.23 17.61
N PRO A 260 12.61 9.07 18.43
CA PRO A 260 13.56 10.14 18.68
C PRO A 260 14.33 10.43 17.38
N LEU A 261 14.52 11.72 17.05
CA LEU A 261 15.19 12.09 15.79
C LEU A 261 16.68 11.70 15.80
N GLN A 262 17.26 11.47 16.98
CA GLN A 262 18.60 10.94 17.17
C GLN A 262 18.53 9.84 18.23
N ALA A 263 18.91 8.60 17.87
CA ALA A 263 19.00 7.51 18.83
C ALA A 263 20.00 7.92 19.91
N ALA A 264 19.57 7.96 21.18
CA ALA A 264 20.47 8.16 22.30
C ALA A 264 21.57 7.11 22.21
N SER A 265 22.81 7.56 22.00
CA SER A 265 24.00 6.74 22.12
C SER A 265 24.20 6.37 23.58
N ASN A 266 23.43 5.41 24.09
CA ASN A 266 23.67 4.85 25.41
C ASN A 266 24.32 3.48 25.25
N SER A 267 25.63 3.52 25.44
CA SER A 267 26.44 2.41 25.94
C SER A 267 25.66 1.60 26.98
N SER A 268 25.53 0.30 26.74
CA SER A 268 25.04 -0.65 27.73
C SER A 268 25.88 -0.57 29.01
N PRO A 269 25.30 -0.46 30.21
CA PRO A 269 26.01 -0.78 31.43
C PRO A 269 26.06 -2.31 31.56
N ALA A 270 27.27 -2.83 31.69
CA ALA A 270 27.54 -4.24 31.89
C ALA A 270 27.38 -4.64 33.37
N ARG A 271 26.82 -5.85 33.55
CA ARG A 271 27.00 -6.84 34.64
C ARG A 271 26.34 -6.63 36.01
N SER A 272 25.53 -7.62 36.38
CA SER A 272 25.88 -8.56 37.46
C SER A 272 25.26 -9.93 37.19
N ALA A 273 26.06 -10.98 37.38
CA ALA A 273 25.74 -12.39 37.16
C ALA A 273 24.98 -12.98 38.36
N GLU A 274 24.13 -13.99 38.13
CA GLU A 274 24.25 -15.34 38.71
C GLU A 274 23.18 -16.32 38.14
N PRO A 275 23.37 -17.66 38.27
CA PRO A 275 23.09 -18.58 37.18
C PRO A 275 21.89 -19.50 37.45
N ILE A 276 21.08 -19.75 36.42
CA ILE A 276 20.25 -20.97 36.35
C ILE A 276 20.27 -21.49 34.91
N ASN A 277 20.80 -22.69 34.76
CA ASN A 277 20.67 -23.57 33.59
C ASN A 277 19.90 -24.82 34.08
N PRO A 278 19.28 -25.68 33.24
CA PRO A 278 19.36 -25.71 31.78
C PRO A 278 18.07 -26.11 31.01
N LYS A 279 18.22 -26.11 29.67
CA LYS A 279 17.44 -26.81 28.63
C LYS A 279 16.11 -26.18 28.19
N LEU A 280 16.11 -25.60 26.98
CA LEU A 280 15.47 -26.17 25.78
C LEU A 280 15.64 -25.22 24.58
N GLY A 281 16.02 -25.80 23.42
CA GLY A 281 15.60 -25.29 22.11
C GLY A 281 16.61 -24.45 21.34
N ASN A 282 17.41 -25.11 20.50
CA ASN A 282 18.29 -24.55 19.47
C ASN A 282 17.67 -23.38 18.69
N ILE A 283 18.33 -22.22 18.74
CA ILE A 283 18.14 -21.08 17.83
C ILE A 283 19.45 -20.84 17.08
N VAL A 284 19.37 -21.03 15.75
CA VAL A 284 19.91 -20.19 14.67
C VAL A 284 21.28 -19.52 14.93
N GLY A 285 22.30 -19.93 14.17
CA GLY A 285 23.49 -19.07 13.97
C GLY A 285 24.82 -19.73 13.58
N ALA A 286 24.97 -21.05 13.70
CA ALA A 286 26.29 -21.68 13.51
C ALA A 286 26.68 -21.94 12.05
N GLY A 287 25.71 -22.07 11.12
CA GLY A 287 26.00 -22.52 9.75
C GLY A 287 26.68 -21.48 8.83
N PHE A 288 26.65 -20.20 9.19
CA PHE A 288 27.14 -19.12 8.31
C PHE A 288 28.65 -18.88 8.49
N GLN A 289 29.15 -19.00 9.72
CA GLN A 289 30.57 -18.76 10.05
C GLN A 289 31.47 -19.85 9.45
N ASP A 290 31.01 -21.11 9.42
CA ASP A 290 31.76 -22.22 8.84
C ASP A 290 31.85 -22.11 7.30
N TYR A 291 30.83 -21.55 6.65
CA TYR A 291 30.82 -21.28 5.22
C TYR A 291 31.75 -20.12 4.84
N GLU A 292 31.72 -19.03 5.61
CA GLU A 292 32.65 -17.91 5.46
C GLU A 292 34.12 -18.34 5.64
N ALA A 293 34.41 -19.17 6.64
CA ALA A 293 35.74 -19.72 6.88
C ALA A 293 36.22 -20.60 5.71
N SER A 294 35.31 -21.38 5.11
CA SER A 294 35.61 -22.21 3.93
C SER A 294 35.93 -21.36 2.69
N ILE A 295 35.19 -20.26 2.47
CA ILE A 295 35.45 -19.32 1.37
C ILE A 295 36.80 -18.61 1.56
N MET A 296 37.12 -18.16 2.78
CA MET A 296 38.39 -17.48 3.08
C MET A 296 39.60 -18.40 2.85
N LYS A 297 39.49 -19.67 3.25
CA LYS A 297 40.55 -20.67 3.01
C LYS A 297 40.74 -20.95 1.52
N LYS A 298 39.66 -20.95 0.74
CA LYS A 298 39.70 -21.14 -0.72
C LYS A 298 40.34 -19.94 -1.43
N LEU A 299 40.06 -18.73 -0.94
CA LEU A 299 40.65 -17.48 -1.45
C LEU A 299 42.16 -17.39 -1.15
N GLN A 300 42.57 -17.74 0.08
CA GLN A 300 43.98 -17.78 0.47
C GLN A 300 44.79 -18.78 -0.36
N LYS A 301 44.26 -20.00 -0.55
CA LYS A 301 44.91 -21.04 -1.37
C LYS A 301 45.03 -20.66 -2.85
N ALA A 302 44.04 -19.92 -3.38
CA ALA A 302 44.10 -19.38 -4.74
C ALA A 302 45.17 -18.28 -4.87
N ASN A 303 45.34 -17.46 -3.84
CA ASN A 303 46.33 -16.38 -3.84
C ASN A 303 47.76 -16.92 -3.71
N GLU A 304 47.98 -17.94 -2.88
CA GLU A 304 49.28 -18.65 -2.80
C GLU A 304 49.66 -19.33 -4.12
N LYS A 305 48.69 -19.95 -4.82
CA LYS A 305 48.94 -20.52 -6.15
C LYS A 305 49.32 -19.49 -7.19
N ARG A 306 48.80 -18.26 -7.11
CA ARG A 306 49.17 -17.15 -8.01
C ARG A 306 50.52 -16.52 -7.66
N LYS A 307 51.02 -16.71 -6.45
CA LYS A 307 52.33 -16.21 -6.01
C LYS A 307 53.46 -17.22 -6.27
N ASN A 308 53.11 -18.49 -6.48
CA ASN A 308 54.04 -19.58 -6.79
C ASN A 308 54.03 -19.99 -8.29
N MET A 309 53.42 -19.19 -9.16
CA MET A 309 53.57 -19.21 -10.63
C MET A 309 54.33 -17.97 -11.07
#